data_AF-A0A7X2J0H9-F1
#
_entry.id   AF-A0A7X2J0H9-F1
#
_cell.length_a   1.000
_cell.length_b   1.000
_cell.length_c   1.000
_cell.angle_alpha   90.00
_cell.angle_beta   90.00
_cell.angle_gamma   90.00
#
_symmetry.space_group_name_H-M   'P 1'
#
loop_
_entity.id
_entity.type
_entity.pdbx_description
1 polymer ?
#
loop_
_entity_poly.entity_id
_entity_poly.type
_entity_poly.pdbx_seq_one_letter_code
_entity_poly.pdbx_strand_id
1 'polypeptide(L)'
;MFGLSDMPSFFVALLIVLPLVALVHQLGHIFFAWLFGGKVSFILGRGRTLLKIGFLEIKTVYFIDSFCHYEDLAVDNKLTHSLVYAGGVIFNIVSVFILNSIILAGYLDPKMYFYQYAYFSVYYAFFAVLPIQYGENHPSDGKALYDVIKYGTRCDLID
;
A
#
# COMPACT_ATOMS: atom_id res chain seq x y z
N MET A 1 -28.38 10.75 -0.24
CA MET A 1 -28.32 9.76 -1.33
C MET A 1 -27.29 10.25 -2.34
N PHE A 2 -26.51 9.36 -2.94
CA PHE A 2 -25.54 9.71 -3.98
C PHE A 2 -26.26 10.19 -5.25
N GLY A 3 -25.79 11.29 -5.83
CA GLY A 3 -26.35 11.90 -7.05
C GLY A 3 -25.27 12.38 -8.00
N LEU A 4 -25.68 12.94 -9.15
CA LEU A 4 -24.76 13.42 -10.18
C LEU A 4 -23.82 14.54 -9.68
N SER A 5 -24.27 15.33 -8.70
CA SER A 5 -23.46 16.36 -8.05
C SER A 5 -22.28 15.80 -7.26
N ASP A 6 -22.31 14.51 -6.89
CA ASP A 6 -21.22 13.85 -6.15
C ASP A 6 -20.12 13.29 -7.06
N MET A 7 -20.37 13.22 -8.37
CA MET A 7 -19.42 12.68 -9.35
C MET A 7 -18.04 13.35 -9.31
N PRO A 8 -17.90 14.68 -9.19
CA PRO A 8 -16.57 15.31 -9.06
C PRO A 8 -15.80 14.80 -7.84
N SER A 9 -16.46 14.70 -6.68
CA SER A 9 -15.87 14.17 -5.45
C SER A 9 -15.51 12.69 -5.58
N PHE A 10 -16.32 11.92 -6.31
CA PHE A 10 -16.02 10.53 -6.64
C PHE A 10 -14.78 10.40 -7.53
N PHE A 11 -14.62 11.25 -8.56
CA PHE A 11 -13.42 11.23 -9.40
C PHE A 11 -12.17 11.63 -8.63
N VAL A 12 -12.26 12.61 -7.72
CA VAL A 12 -11.15 12.95 -6.81
C VAL A 12 -10.81 11.76 -5.91
N ALA A 13 -11.81 11.10 -5.35
CA ALA A 13 -11.62 9.91 -4.55
C ALA A 13 -10.90 8.79 -5.33
N LEU A 14 -11.38 8.50 -6.55
CA LEU A 14 -10.88 7.40 -7.36
C LEU A 14 -9.50 7.68 -7.98
N LEU A 15 -9.27 8.89 -8.48
CA LEU A 15 -8.07 9.24 -9.24
C LEU A 15 -6.97 9.89 -8.39
N ILE A 16 -7.28 10.33 -7.17
CA ILE A 16 -6.30 11.01 -6.32
C ILE A 16 -6.18 10.29 -4.97
N VAL A 17 -7.30 10.13 -4.26
CA VAL A 17 -7.26 9.56 -2.90
C VAL A 17 -6.85 8.09 -2.93
N LEU A 18 -7.45 7.27 -3.79
CA LEU A 18 -7.14 5.84 -3.86
C LEU A 18 -5.68 5.56 -4.27
N PRO A 19 -5.10 6.22 -5.31
CA PRO A 19 -3.68 6.10 -5.61
C PRO A 19 -2.76 6.58 -4.49
N LEU A 20 -3.17 7.62 -3.75
CA LEU A 20 -2.41 8.08 -2.58
C LEU A 20 -2.42 7.02 -1.46
N VAL A 21 -3.54 6.34 -1.24
CA VAL A 21 -3.63 5.22 -0.29
C VAL A 21 -2.72 4.08 -0.72
N ALA A 22 -2.78 3.66 -1.99
CA ALA A 22 -1.90 2.63 -2.53
C ALA A 22 -0.42 3.04 -2.40
N LEU A 23 -0.08 4.30 -2.69
CA LEU A 23 1.27 4.81 -2.50
C LEU A 23 1.75 4.69 -1.05
N VAL A 24 0.94 5.11 -0.08
CA VAL A 24 1.30 5.01 1.35
C VAL A 24 1.50 3.55 1.76
N HIS A 25 0.65 2.65 1.25
CA HIS A 25 0.78 1.22 1.49
C HIS A 25 2.11 0.69 0.94
N GLN A 26 2.43 0.96 -0.32
CA GLN A 26 3.68 0.50 -0.94
C GLN A 26 4.92 1.11 -0.28
N LEU A 27 4.84 2.37 0.18
CA LEU A 27 5.90 2.99 0.97
C LEU A 27 6.18 2.25 2.28
N GLY A 28 5.18 1.58 2.86
CA GLY A 28 5.37 0.75 4.03
C GLY A 28 6.27 -0.46 3.77
N HIS A 29 6.01 -1.21 2.69
CA HIS A 29 6.89 -2.31 2.28
C HIS A 29 8.31 -1.81 1.98
N ILE A 30 8.41 -0.73 1.21
CA ILE A 30 9.69 -0.13 0.83
C ILE A 30 10.50 0.31 2.06
N PHE A 31 9.85 0.95 3.03
CA PHE A 31 10.49 1.39 4.26
C PHE A 31 11.13 0.23 5.01
N PHE A 32 10.38 -0.85 5.24
CA PHE A 32 10.93 -2.02 5.93
C PHE A 32 11.98 -2.76 5.09
N ALA A 33 11.79 -2.87 3.78
CA ALA A 33 12.77 -3.50 2.90
C ALA A 33 14.12 -2.74 2.95
N TRP A 34 14.10 -1.41 2.84
CA TRP A 34 15.31 -0.59 2.99
C TRP A 34 15.91 -0.64 4.39
N LEU A 35 15.08 -0.66 5.43
CA LEU A 35 15.55 -0.79 6.82
C LEU A 35 16.38 -2.06 7.02
N PHE A 36 16.06 -3.12 6.27
CA PHE A 36 16.78 -4.40 6.31
C PHE A 36 17.75 -4.60 5.14
N GLY A 37 18.05 -3.54 4.38
CA GLY A 37 19.08 -3.53 3.33
C GLY A 37 18.66 -4.15 1.99
N GLY A 38 17.37 -4.37 1.76
CA GLY A 38 16.84 -4.89 0.50
C GLY A 38 16.87 -3.87 -0.64
N LYS A 39 16.96 -4.39 -1.86
CA LYS A 39 16.67 -3.63 -3.08
C LYS A 39 15.18 -3.65 -3.32
N VAL A 40 14.63 -2.55 -3.82
CA VAL A 40 13.19 -2.41 -4.06
C VAL A 40 12.93 -1.88 -5.44
N SER A 41 11.82 -2.31 -6.03
CA SER A 41 11.20 -1.64 -7.16
C SER A 41 9.69 -1.58 -6.94
N PHE A 42 9.12 -0.41 -7.15
CA PHE A 42 7.73 -0.10 -6.90
C PHE A 42 7.06 0.28 -8.22
N ILE A 43 5.98 -0.43 -8.55
CA ILE A 43 5.20 -0.21 -9.76
C ILE A 43 3.80 0.27 -9.34
N LEU A 44 3.42 1.47 -9.75
CA LEU A 44 2.07 2.01 -9.56
C LEU A 44 1.28 1.89 -10.86
N GLY A 45 0.27 1.03 -10.85
CA GLY A 45 -0.68 0.82 -11.94
C GLY A 45 -0.34 -0.31 -12.88
N ARG A 46 -1.13 -0.37 -13.96
CA ARG A 46 -0.94 -1.31 -15.08
C ARG A 46 -0.90 -0.61 -16.44
N GLY A 47 -0.36 -1.31 -17.44
CA GLY A 47 -0.27 -0.83 -18.83
C GLY A 47 1.11 -0.29 -19.20
N ARG A 48 1.14 0.73 -20.08
CA ARG A 48 2.40 1.32 -20.57
C ARG A 48 3.02 2.19 -19.47
N THR A 49 4.35 2.22 -19.42
CA THR A 49 5.09 3.09 -18.48
C THR A 49 4.96 4.55 -18.91
N LEU A 50 4.41 5.39 -18.04
CA LEU A 50 4.36 6.84 -18.22
C LEU A 50 5.65 7.50 -17.76
N LEU A 51 6.14 7.06 -16.61
CA LEU A 51 7.28 7.66 -15.93
C LEU A 51 8.03 6.58 -15.15
N LYS A 52 9.37 6.63 -15.20
CA LYS A 52 10.23 5.79 -14.37
C LYS A 52 11.33 6.65 -13.77
N ILE A 53 11.36 6.73 -12.43
CA ILE A 53 12.35 7.52 -11.68
C ILE A 53 12.92 6.62 -10.59
N GLY A 54 14.16 6.15 -10.78
CA GLY A 54 14.84 5.28 -9.82
C GLY A 54 14.05 3.99 -9.57
N PHE A 55 13.67 3.76 -8.31
CA PHE A 55 12.90 2.59 -7.88
C PHE A 55 11.40 2.70 -8.18
N LEU A 56 10.89 3.88 -8.56
CA LEU A 56 9.47 4.13 -8.81
C LEU A 56 9.15 4.06 -10.31
N GLU A 57 8.13 3.28 -10.67
CA GLU A 57 7.60 3.17 -12.02
C GLU A 57 6.08 3.42 -12.03
N ILE A 58 5.63 4.45 -12.75
CA ILE A 58 4.21 4.81 -12.86
C ILE A 58 3.69 4.40 -14.24
N LYS A 59 2.58 3.65 -14.25
CA LYS A 59 1.91 3.18 -15.46
C LYS A 59 0.72 4.05 -15.84
N THR A 60 0.24 3.89 -17.08
CA THR A 60 -0.91 4.63 -17.64
C THR A 60 -2.17 4.54 -16.80
N VAL A 61 -2.42 3.37 -16.20
CA VAL A 61 -3.61 3.12 -15.38
C VAL A 61 -3.17 2.96 -13.92
N TYR A 62 -2.69 4.07 -13.34
CA TYR A 62 -2.07 4.16 -12.02
C TYR A 62 -3.02 3.90 -10.84
N PHE A 63 -4.33 3.99 -11.05
CA PHE A 63 -5.35 3.85 -10.00
C PHE A 63 -5.93 2.45 -9.86
N ILE A 64 -5.50 1.47 -10.68
CA ILE A 64 -6.03 0.09 -10.64
C ILE A 64 -5.29 -0.79 -9.65
N ASP A 65 -3.96 -0.69 -9.60
CA ASP A 65 -3.13 -1.66 -8.88
C ASP A 65 -1.80 -1.05 -8.46
N SER A 66 -1.07 -1.72 -7.58
CA SER A 66 0.28 -1.33 -7.19
C SER A 66 1.04 -2.51 -6.61
N PHE A 67 2.32 -2.65 -6.94
CA PHE A 67 3.13 -3.80 -6.54
C PHE A 67 4.48 -3.33 -6.04
N CYS A 68 4.99 -3.96 -4.99
CA CYS A 68 6.36 -3.82 -4.53
C CYS A 68 7.10 -5.14 -4.74
N HIS A 69 8.16 -5.07 -5.54
CA HIS A 69 9.16 -6.11 -5.60
C HIS A 69 10.32 -5.74 -4.68
N TYR A 70 10.75 -6.67 -3.84
CA TYR A 70 11.96 -6.50 -3.07
C TYR A 70 12.84 -7.75 -3.11
N GLU A 71 14.14 -7.54 -3.11
CA GLU A 71 15.15 -8.58 -3.22
C GLU A 71 16.32 -8.31 -2.25
N ASP A 72 17.14 -9.33 -1.99
CA ASP A 72 18.43 -9.19 -1.32
C ASP A 72 18.38 -8.51 0.07
N LEU A 73 17.48 -8.92 0.98
CA LEU A 73 17.52 -8.42 2.37
C LEU A 73 18.87 -8.78 3.02
N ALA A 74 19.60 -7.78 3.51
CA ALA A 74 20.87 -7.98 4.22
C ALA A 74 20.67 -8.71 5.55
N VAL A 75 19.54 -8.45 6.23
CA VAL A 75 19.09 -9.22 7.40
C VAL A 75 17.97 -10.14 6.96
N ASP A 76 18.33 -11.38 6.63
CA ASP A 76 17.41 -12.35 6.07
C ASP A 76 16.91 -13.34 7.14
N ASN A 77 15.73 -13.06 7.72
CA ASN A 77 15.05 -13.97 8.63
C ASN A 77 13.53 -13.80 8.59
N LYS A 78 12.81 -14.70 9.26
CA LYS A 78 11.34 -14.69 9.28
C LYS A 78 10.75 -13.37 9.77
N LEU A 79 11.37 -12.72 10.74
CA LEU A 79 10.87 -11.48 11.31
C LEU A 79 11.02 -10.31 10.32
N THR A 80 12.15 -10.20 9.63
CA THR A 80 12.37 -9.12 8.66
C THR A 80 11.41 -9.23 7.49
N HIS A 81 11.23 -10.42 6.92
CA HIS A 81 10.20 -10.65 5.89
C HIS A 81 8.78 -10.35 6.41
N SER A 82 8.46 -10.78 7.63
CA SER A 82 7.15 -10.50 8.23
C SER A 82 6.87 -8.99 8.37
N LEU A 83 7.88 -8.22 8.74
CA LEU A 83 7.77 -6.76 8.85
C LEU A 83 7.67 -6.09 7.48
N VAL A 84 8.37 -6.61 6.46
CA VAL A 84 8.18 -6.16 5.07
C VAL A 84 6.74 -6.43 4.64
N TYR A 85 6.21 -7.64 4.79
CA TYR A 85 4.82 -7.97 4.41
C TYR A 85 3.77 -7.19 5.20
N ALA A 86 3.99 -6.95 6.49
CA ALA A 86 3.07 -6.13 7.29
C ALA A 86 3.20 -4.63 7.01
N GLY A 87 4.24 -4.21 6.29
CA GLY A 87 4.65 -2.82 6.15
C GLY A 87 3.55 -1.91 5.61
N GLY A 88 2.89 -2.32 4.53
CA GLY A 88 1.84 -1.51 3.92
C GLY A 88 0.62 -1.33 4.81
N VAL A 89 0.16 -2.41 5.44
CA VAL A 89 -0.92 -2.37 6.45
C VAL A 89 -0.56 -1.43 7.60
N ILE A 90 0.65 -1.56 8.15
CA ILE A 90 1.13 -0.70 9.25
C ILE A 90 1.10 0.77 8.81
N PHE A 91 1.62 1.08 7.62
CA PHE A 91 1.71 2.45 7.14
C PHE A 91 0.34 3.07 6.88
N ASN A 92 -0.60 2.32 6.29
CA ASN A 92 -1.97 2.79 6.09
C ASN A 92 -2.68 3.09 7.41
N ILE A 93 -2.52 2.24 8.42
CA ILE A 93 -3.16 2.46 9.72
C ILE A 93 -2.49 3.62 10.48
N VAL A 94 -1.16 3.67 10.50
CA VAL A 94 -0.40 4.74 11.16
C VAL A 94 -0.68 6.10 10.50
N SER A 95 -0.75 6.18 9.17
CA SER A 95 -1.03 7.43 8.48
C SER A 95 -2.43 7.98 8.82
N VAL A 96 -3.42 7.11 9.01
CA VAL A 96 -4.76 7.50 9.47
C VAL A 96 -4.72 8.04 10.89
N PHE A 97 -3.97 7.42 11.80
CA PHE A 97 -3.79 7.96 13.15
C PHE A 97 -3.10 9.32 13.15
N ILE A 98 -2.07 9.49 12.32
CA ILE A 98 -1.37 10.77 12.16
C ILE A 98 -2.33 11.84 11.64
N LEU A 99 -3.06 11.57 10.56
CA LEU A 99 -4.02 12.52 9.98
C LEU A 99 -5.08 12.94 10.99
N ASN A 100 -5.68 11.98 11.69
CA ASN A 100 -6.68 12.29 12.73
C ASN A 100 -6.10 13.12 13.87
N SER A 101 -4.88 12.82 14.30
CA SER A 101 -4.22 13.58 15.38
C SER A 101 -3.98 15.04 14.96
N ILE A 102 -3.56 15.28 13.71
CA ILE A 102 -3.35 16.64 13.18
C ILE A 102 -4.68 17.42 13.11
N ILE A 103 -5.78 16.76 12.70
CA ILE A 103 -7.12 17.36 12.67
C ILE A 103 -7.60 17.69 14.09
N LEU A 104 -7.45 16.76 15.04
CA LEU A 104 -7.86 16.96 16.43
C LEU A 104 -7.06 18.07 17.13
N ALA A 105 -5.80 18.24 16.77
CA ALA A 105 -4.97 19.34 17.26
C ALA A 105 -5.31 20.71 16.62
N GLY A 106 -6.25 20.75 15.66
CA GLY A 106 -6.73 21.98 15.03
C GLY A 106 -5.81 22.54 13.93
N TYR A 107 -4.78 21.80 13.50
CA TYR A 107 -3.90 22.22 12.41
C TYR A 107 -4.53 22.04 11.03
N LEU A 108 -5.53 21.16 10.90
CA LEU A 108 -6.27 20.91 9.67
C LEU A 108 -7.77 20.87 9.94
N ASP A 109 -8.55 21.53 9.08
CA ASP A 109 -9.99 21.36 9.07
C ASP A 109 -10.39 19.97 8.58
N PRO A 110 -11.42 19.34 9.14
CA PRO A 110 -11.99 18.13 8.58
C PRO A 110 -12.60 18.42 7.20
N LYS A 111 -12.15 17.70 6.18
CA LYS A 111 -12.65 17.78 4.79
C LYS A 111 -13.03 16.38 4.30
N MET A 112 -13.92 16.31 3.32
CA MET A 112 -14.44 15.04 2.78
C MET A 112 -13.31 14.11 2.28
N TYR A 113 -12.28 14.65 1.62
CA TYR A 113 -11.18 13.82 1.10
C TYR A 113 -10.29 13.24 2.20
N PHE A 114 -10.20 13.86 3.39
CA PHE A 114 -9.53 13.26 4.55
C PHE A 114 -10.33 12.08 5.10
N TYR A 115 -11.66 12.21 5.13
CA TYR A 115 -12.54 11.10 5.51
C TYR A 115 -12.45 9.95 4.50
N GLN A 116 -12.49 10.26 3.20
CA GLN A 116 -12.29 9.27 2.13
C GLN A 116 -10.93 8.59 2.24
N TYR A 117 -9.86 9.34 2.50
CA TYR A 117 -8.52 8.79 2.70
C TYR A 117 -8.51 7.79 3.85
N ALA A 118 -9.04 8.17 5.02
CA ALA A 118 -9.10 7.26 6.17
C ALA A 118 -9.91 6.01 5.88
N TYR A 119 -11.08 6.16 5.24
CA TYR A 119 -11.92 5.04 4.87
C TYR A 119 -11.21 4.08 3.91
N PHE A 120 -10.60 4.60 2.84
CA PHE A 120 -9.88 3.77 1.87
C PHE A 120 -8.62 3.14 2.45
N SER A 121 -7.86 3.83 3.31
CA SER A 121 -6.69 3.25 3.99
C SER A 121 -7.06 2.06 4.87
N VAL A 122 -8.13 2.18 5.66
CA VAL A 122 -8.63 1.07 6.48
C VAL A 122 -9.19 -0.06 5.62
N TYR A 123 -9.94 0.28 4.56
CA TYR A 123 -10.45 -0.69 3.60
C TYR A 123 -9.31 -1.48 2.95
N TYR A 124 -8.28 -0.79 2.45
CA TYR A 124 -7.12 -1.39 1.79
C TYR A 124 -6.35 -2.29 2.75
N ALA A 125 -6.08 -1.79 3.97
CA ALA A 125 -5.44 -2.57 5.03
C ALA A 125 -6.23 -3.83 5.40
N PHE A 126 -7.56 -3.74 5.47
CA PHE A 126 -8.42 -4.89 5.77
C PHE A 126 -8.23 -6.02 4.75
N PHE A 127 -8.30 -5.71 3.45
CA PHE A 127 -8.16 -6.72 2.40
C PHE A 127 -6.72 -7.22 2.24
N ALA A 128 -5.72 -6.38 2.49
CA ALA A 128 -4.32 -6.78 2.47
C ALA A 128 -4.02 -7.84 3.55
N VAL A 129 -4.58 -7.73 4.76
CA VAL A 129 -4.36 -8.69 5.86
C VAL A 129 -5.04 -10.04 5.63
N LEU A 130 -6.06 -10.13 4.77
CA LEU A 130 -6.73 -11.41 4.51
C LEU A 130 -5.78 -12.36 3.77
N PRO A 131 -5.59 -13.62 4.21
CA PRO A 131 -4.65 -14.55 3.59
C PRO A 131 -5.20 -15.15 2.29
N ILE A 132 -5.26 -14.32 1.24
CA ILE A 132 -5.80 -14.64 -0.08
C ILE A 132 -4.68 -14.81 -1.11
N GLN A 133 -4.84 -15.79 -2.01
CA GLN A 133 -4.02 -15.95 -3.20
C GLN A 133 -4.81 -15.45 -4.41
N TYR A 134 -4.38 -14.35 -5.03
CA TYR A 134 -5.11 -13.75 -6.15
C TYR A 134 -4.76 -14.37 -7.51
N GLY A 135 -3.60 -15.00 -7.63
CA GLY A 135 -3.11 -15.67 -8.84
C GLY A 135 -1.81 -16.41 -8.60
N GLU A 136 -1.22 -17.01 -9.64
CA GLU A 136 0.10 -17.65 -9.50
C GLU A 136 1.16 -16.61 -9.08
N ASN A 137 1.88 -16.89 -7.99
CA ASN A 137 2.88 -16.00 -7.38
C ASN A 137 2.36 -14.62 -6.98
N HIS A 138 1.05 -14.49 -6.73
CA HIS A 138 0.40 -13.23 -6.35
C HIS A 138 -0.36 -13.36 -5.01
N PRO A 139 0.35 -13.58 -3.89
CA PRO A 139 -0.26 -13.58 -2.57
C PRO A 139 -0.57 -12.16 -2.11
N SER A 140 -1.66 -11.98 -1.36
CA SER A 140 -1.84 -10.82 -0.48
C SER A 140 -0.75 -10.72 0.59
N ASP A 141 -0.56 -9.53 1.17
CA ASP A 141 0.28 -9.31 2.36
C ASP A 141 0.04 -10.33 3.46
N GLY A 142 -1.22 -10.55 3.81
CA GLY A 142 -1.63 -11.48 4.86
C GLY A 142 -1.26 -12.92 4.53
N LYS A 143 -1.34 -13.30 3.25
CA LYS A 143 -0.96 -14.63 2.78
C LYS A 143 0.56 -14.81 2.85
N ALA A 144 1.33 -13.84 2.35
CA ALA A 144 2.79 -13.84 2.42
C ALA A 144 3.28 -13.89 3.87
N LEU A 145 2.68 -13.08 4.75
CA LEU A 145 2.95 -13.08 6.19
C LEU A 145 2.66 -14.44 6.84
N TYR A 146 1.49 -15.02 6.57
CA TYR A 146 1.11 -16.33 7.08
C TYR A 146 2.09 -17.42 6.64
N ASP A 147 2.46 -17.43 5.36
CA ASP A 147 3.34 -18.45 4.79
C ASP A 147 4.78 -18.33 5.32
N VAL A 148 5.32 -17.12 5.53
CA VAL A 148 6.63 -16.94 6.17
C VAL A 148 6.62 -17.39 7.62
N ILE A 149 5.58 -17.06 8.38
CA ILE A 149 5.49 -17.43 9.80
C ILE A 149 5.38 -18.95 9.93
N LYS A 150 4.44 -19.55 9.20
CA LYS A 150 4.09 -20.97 9.34
C LYS A 150 5.07 -21.89 8.64
N TYR A 151 5.46 -21.58 7.41
CA TYR A 151 6.25 -22.47 6.55
C TYR A 151 7.68 -21.96 6.32
N GLY A 152 7.95 -20.67 6.57
CA GLY A 152 9.22 -20.05 6.20
C GLY A 152 9.36 -19.80 4.69
N THR A 153 8.28 -19.95 3.93
CA THR A 153 8.24 -19.70 2.49
C THR A 153 8.19 -18.21 2.24
N ARG A 154 9.12 -17.70 1.44
CA ARG A 154 9.25 -16.28 1.09
C ARG A 154 8.59 -15.99 -0.25
N CYS A 155 8.12 -14.77 -0.38
CA CYS A 155 7.67 -14.17 -1.62
C CYS A 155 8.36 -12.81 -1.82
N ASP A 156 8.81 -12.57 -3.05
CA ASP A 156 9.56 -11.38 -3.45
C ASP A 156 8.64 -10.31 -4.09
N LEU A 157 7.48 -10.75 -4.60
CA LEU A 157 6.40 -9.89 -5.08
C LEU A 157 5.37 -9.74 -3.97
N ILE A 158 5.11 -8.49 -3.55
CA ILE A 158 4.10 -8.18 -2.55
C ILE A 158 3.14 -7.14 -3.11
N ASP A 159 1.86 -7.38 -2.81
CA ASP A 159 0.65 -6.81 -3.39
C ASP A 159 0.51 -7.00 -4.88
#